data_AF-A0A7V0YC15-F1
#
_entry.id   AF-A0A7V0YC15-F1
#
_cell.length_a   1.000
_cell.length_b   1.000
_cell.length_c   1.000
_cell.angle_alpha   90.00
_cell.angle_beta   90.00
_cell.angle_gamma   90.00
#
_symmetry.space_group_name_H-M   'P 1'
#
loop_
_entity.id
_entity.type
_entity.pdbx_description
1 polymer ?
#
loop_
_entity_poly.entity_id
_entity_poly.type
_entity_poly.pdbx_seq_one_letter_code
_entity_poly.pdbx_strand_id
1 'polypeptide(L)'
;MTHSLFNHLLAADGEKVSQCDGFGLPERYWRPGLMLVQWFELELPAQMPAGDYTLLTGMYRLSDLSRNSVVDAANTPLGDSIRLGPVRVLGG
;
A
#
# COMPACT_ATOMS: atom_id res chain seq x y z
N MET A 1 -6.70 10.89 -13.19
CA MET A 1 -6.81 9.76 -12.24
C MET A 1 -7.33 10.37 -10.95
N THR A 2 -8.35 9.80 -10.31
CA THR A 2 -8.90 10.35 -9.05
C THR A 2 -8.28 9.70 -7.82
N HIS A 3 -7.67 8.53 -7.98
CA HIS A 3 -6.98 7.81 -6.93
C HIS A 3 -5.59 7.40 -7.38
N SER A 4 -4.72 7.16 -6.40
CA SER A 4 -3.39 6.58 -6.53
C SER A 4 -3.28 5.40 -5.58
N LEU A 5 -2.54 4.37 -5.97
CA LEU A 5 -2.18 3.27 -5.07
C LEU A 5 -0.92 3.67 -4.31
N PHE A 6 -0.74 3.13 -3.12
CA PHE A 6 0.50 3.30 -2.38
C PHE A 6 0.98 1.98 -1.82
N ASN A 7 2.28 1.90 -1.61
CA ASN A 7 2.95 0.84 -0.88
C ASN A 7 3.92 1.48 0.10
N HIS A 8 3.79 1.15 1.38
CA HIS A 8 4.66 1.62 2.44
C HIS A 8 5.31 0.42 3.13
N LEU A 9 6.63 0.42 3.27
CA LEU A 9 7.31 -0.54 4.13
C LEU A 9 7.52 0.08 5.49
N LEU A 10 7.05 -0.61 6.52
CA LEU A 10 7.13 -0.19 7.92
C LEU A 10 8.09 -1.07 8.70
N ALA A 11 8.91 -0.45 9.54
CA ALA A 11 9.67 -1.12 10.61
C ALA A 11 8.73 -1.60 11.73
N ALA A 12 9.29 -2.36 12.67
CA ALA A 12 8.53 -2.98 13.77
C ALA A 12 7.86 -1.96 14.71
N ASP A 13 8.44 -0.76 14.83
CA ASP A 13 7.91 0.37 15.60
C ASP A 13 6.85 1.20 14.85
N GLY A 14 6.59 0.86 13.58
CA GLY A 14 5.66 1.57 12.70
C GLY A 14 6.29 2.70 11.89
N GLU A 15 7.60 2.94 12.01
CA GLU A 15 8.30 3.91 11.15
C GLU A 15 8.24 3.48 9.69
N LYS A 16 7.89 4.40 8.80
CA LYS A 16 7.91 4.17 7.35
C LYS A 16 9.32 4.32 6.81
N VAL A 17 9.95 3.19 6.47
CA VAL A 17 11.33 3.14 5.98
C VAL A 17 11.46 3.24 4.47
N SER A 18 10.40 2.90 3.71
CA SER A 18 10.36 3.10 2.27
C SER A 18 8.91 3.22 1.77
N GLN A 19 8.73 3.82 0.59
CA GLN A 19 7.43 3.95 -0.06
C GLN A 19 7.53 4.02 -1.59
N CYS A 20 6.47 3.61 -2.26
CA CYS A 20 6.28 3.78 -3.69
C CYS A 20 4.79 4.00 -3.99
N ASP A 21 4.48 4.97 -4.84
CA ASP A 21 3.13 5.23 -5.32
C ASP A 21 2.91 4.59 -6.70
N GLY A 22 1.69 4.16 -6.96
CA GLY A 22 1.25 3.55 -8.20
C GLY A 22 0.10 4.29 -8.85
N PHE A 23 -0.08 4.08 -10.14
CA PHE A 23 -1.16 4.74 -10.87
C PHE A 23 -2.52 4.13 -10.49
N GLY A 24 -3.50 4.96 -10.13
CA GLY A 24 -4.88 4.49 -10.08
C GLY A 24 -5.54 4.50 -11.46
N LEU A 25 -6.64 3.75 -11.61
CA LEU A 25 -7.54 3.88 -12.75
C LEU A 25 -8.70 4.83 -12.39
N PRO A 26 -9.05 5.83 -13.22
CA PRO A 26 -10.24 6.65 -12.97
C PRO A 26 -11.50 5.80 -12.74
N GLU A 27 -12.27 6.14 -11.72
CA GLU A 27 -13.45 5.37 -11.25
C GLU A 27 -14.49 5.11 -12.35
N ARG A 28 -14.64 6.02 -13.32
CA ARG A 28 -15.52 5.84 -14.48
C ARG A 28 -15.22 4.61 -15.35
N TYR A 29 -14.03 4.02 -15.23
CA TYR A 29 -13.65 2.81 -15.95
C TYR A 29 -13.83 1.53 -15.12
N TRP A 30 -14.19 1.67 -13.84
CA TRP A 30 -14.40 0.54 -12.95
C TRP A 30 -15.65 -0.21 -13.36
N ARG A 31 -15.57 -1.53 -13.35
CA ARG A 31 -16.67 -2.44 -13.66
C ARG A 31 -16.50 -3.71 -12.84
N PRO A 32 -17.60 -4.40 -12.47
CA PRO A 32 -17.50 -5.68 -11.78
C PRO A 32 -16.56 -6.65 -12.51
N GLY A 33 -15.66 -7.30 -11.76
CA GLY A 33 -14.66 -8.23 -12.31
C GLY A 33 -13.44 -7.59 -12.96
N LEU A 34 -13.33 -6.26 -13.00
CA LEU A 34 -12.10 -5.59 -13.44
C LEU A 34 -10.96 -5.91 -12.45
N MET A 35 -9.85 -6.41 -12.98
CA MET A 35 -8.62 -6.63 -12.22
C MET A 35 -7.54 -5.66 -12.72
N LEU A 36 -7.02 -4.84 -11.81
CA LEU A 36 -5.85 -3.99 -12.05
C LEU A 36 -4.64 -4.66 -11.42
N VAL A 37 -3.63 -4.99 -12.23
CA VAL A 37 -2.36 -5.57 -11.76
C VAL A 37 -1.24 -4.59 -12.01
N GLN A 38 -0.42 -4.34 -10.99
CA GLN A 38 0.73 -3.44 -11.05
C GLN A 38 1.93 -4.06 -10.33
N TRP A 39 3.10 -3.75 -10.84
CA TRP A 39 4.39 -4.16 -10.29
C TRP A 39 5.03 -2.93 -9.67
N PHE A 40 5.61 -3.14 -8.49
CA PHE A 40 6.24 -2.09 -7.70
C PHE A 40 7.66 -2.50 -7.37
N GLU A 41 8.58 -1.57 -7.61
CA GLU A 41 9.95 -1.67 -7.11
C GLU A 41 10.06 -0.69 -5.94
N LEU A 42 10.44 -1.23 -4.78
CA LEU A 42 10.57 -0.46 -3.56
C LEU A 42 12.05 -0.32 -3.22
N GLU A 43 12.57 0.90 -3.35
CA GLU A 43 13.97 1.18 -3.00
C GLU A 43 14.15 1.09 -1.48
N LEU A 44 15.02 0.17 -1.04
CA LEU A 44 15.30 -0.03 0.38
C LEU A 44 16.51 0.82 0.81
N PRO A 45 16.48 1.44 2.00
CA PRO A 45 17.66 2.07 2.56
C PRO A 45 18.83 1.08 2.67
N ALA A 46 20.02 1.49 2.23
CA ALA A 46 21.19 0.59 2.21
C ALA A 46 21.57 0.06 3.60
N GLN A 47 21.35 0.85 4.65
CA GLN A 47 21.67 0.50 6.04
C GLN A 47 20.44 0.09 6.85
N MET A 48 19.46 -0.50 6.18
CA MET A 48 18.27 -1.01 6.86
C MET A 48 18.64 -2.22 7.71
N PRO A 49 18.31 -2.23 9.03
CA PRO A 49 18.58 -3.37 9.89
C PRO A 49 17.96 -4.67 9.36
N ALA A 50 18.61 -5.80 9.63
CA ALA A 50 17.96 -7.09 9.43
C ALA A 50 16.75 -7.21 10.39
N GLY A 51 15.64 -7.74 9.91
CA GLY A 51 14.42 -7.81 10.71
C GLY A 51 13.16 -8.08 9.93
N ASP A 52 12.04 -8.11 10.65
CA ASP A 52 10.69 -8.18 10.08
C ASP A 52 10.15 -6.78 9.82
N TYR A 53 9.64 -6.60 8.61
CA TYR A 53 8.97 -5.39 8.16
C TYR A 53 7.54 -5.71 7.75
N THR A 54 6.65 -4.72 7.79
CA THR A 54 5.27 -4.87 7.30
C THR A 54 5.10 -4.01 6.05
N LEU A 55 4.58 -4.59 4.97
CA LEU A 55 4.14 -3.83 3.81
C LEU A 55 2.68 -3.41 4.01
N LEU A 56 2.40 -2.11 3.96
CA LEU A 56 1.04 -1.59 3.87
C LEU A 56 0.74 -1.21 2.42
N THR A 57 -0.41 -1.63 1.93
CA THR A 57 -0.89 -1.22 0.60
C THR A 57 -2.32 -0.70 0.67
N GLY A 58 -2.67 0.22 -0.23
CA GLY A 58 -4.00 0.81 -0.26
C GLY A 58 -4.15 1.86 -1.34
N MET A 59 -5.20 2.67 -1.23
CA MET A 59 -5.48 3.77 -2.16
C MET A 59 -5.69 5.08 -1.41
N TYR A 60 -5.42 6.19 -2.08
CA TYR A 60 -5.81 7.51 -1.61
C TYR A 60 -6.38 8.34 -2.76
N ARG A 61 -7.21 9.33 -2.41
CA ARG A 61 -7.80 10.27 -3.37
C ARG A 61 -6.79 11.39 -3.69
N LEU A 62 -6.57 11.65 -4.97
CA LEU A 62 -5.59 12.66 -5.41
C LEU A 62 -6.02 14.11 -5.15
N SER A 63 -7.32 14.37 -4.94
CA SER A 63 -7.82 15.73 -4.71
C SER A 63 -7.54 16.26 -3.31
N ASP A 64 -7.48 15.39 -2.30
CA ASP A 64 -7.35 15.77 -0.89
C ASP A 64 -6.39 14.88 -0.09
N LEU A 65 -5.77 13.90 -0.75
CA LEU A 65 -4.85 12.91 -0.17
C LEU A 65 -5.46 12.03 0.94
N SER A 66 -6.80 12.01 1.05
CA SER A 66 -7.50 11.13 1.99
C SER A 66 -7.33 9.66 1.61
N ARG A 67 -7.09 8.80 2.59
CA ARG A 67 -7.00 7.35 2.39
C ARG A 67 -8.40 6.77 2.15
N ASN A 68 -8.50 5.86 1.19
CA ASN A 68 -9.74 5.12 0.93
C ASN A 68 -9.94 4.06 2.03
N SER A 69 -11.19 3.87 2.47
CA SER A 69 -11.52 2.81 3.43
C SER A 69 -11.40 1.42 2.79
N VAL A 70 -10.80 0.50 3.55
CA VAL A 70 -10.90 -0.94 3.32
C VAL A 70 -12.13 -1.44 4.09
N VAL A 71 -12.98 -2.22 3.43
CA VAL A 71 -14.20 -2.78 4.02
C VAL A 71 -14.26 -4.29 3.83
N ASP A 72 -14.97 -4.98 4.73
CA ASP A 72 -15.31 -6.40 4.56
C ASP A 72 -16.50 -6.61 3.60
N ALA A 73 -16.92 -7.87 3.43
CA ALA A 73 -18.06 -8.22 2.59
C ALA A 73 -19.41 -7.67 3.08
N ALA A 74 -19.51 -7.25 4.35
CA ALA A 74 -20.69 -6.63 4.93
C ALA A 74 -20.61 -5.08 4.92
N ASN A 75 -19.62 -4.50 4.23
CA ASN A 75 -19.31 -3.07 4.22
C ASN A 75 -18.86 -2.50 5.58
N THR A 76 -18.38 -3.33 6.51
CA THR A 76 -17.79 -2.87 7.77
C THR A 76 -16.39 -2.31 7.51
N PRO A 77 -16.07 -1.08 7.94
CA PRO A 77 -14.70 -0.55 7.83
C PRO A 77 -13.69 -1.37 8.63
N LEU A 78 -12.60 -1.75 7.97
CA LEU A 78 -11.47 -2.49 8.56
C LEU A 78 -10.23 -1.60 8.75
N GLY A 79 -10.23 -0.41 8.16
CA GLY A 79 -9.11 0.52 8.16
C GLY A 79 -9.00 1.24 6.82
N ASP A 80 -7.79 1.68 6.48
CA ASP A 80 -7.50 2.47 5.28
C ASP A 80 -6.38 1.87 4.41
N SER A 81 -5.93 0.68 4.81
CA SER A 81 -4.82 -0.06 4.22
C SER A 81 -4.92 -1.54 4.55
N ILE A 82 -4.28 -2.37 3.72
CA ILE A 82 -4.11 -3.80 3.93
C ILE A 82 -2.68 -4.04 4.39
N ARG A 83 -2.51 -4.83 5.46
CA ARG A 83 -1.21 -5.25 5.98
C ARG A 83 -0.78 -6.55 5.31
N LEU A 84 0.41 -6.57 4.73
CA LEU A 84 1.04 -7.72 4.09
C LEU A 84 2.39 -8.01 4.77
N GLY A 85 2.66 -9.27 5.06
CA GLY A 85 3.93 -9.69 5.65
C GLY A 85 3.79 -10.69 6.81
N PRO A 86 4.86 -10.87 7.60
CA PRO A 86 6.08 -10.06 7.59
C PRO A 86 6.94 -10.25 6.33
N VAL A 87 7.64 -9.17 5.93
CA VAL A 87 8.72 -9.18 4.95
C VAL A 87 10.03 -9.25 5.71
N ARG A 88 10.73 -10.38 5.63
CA ARG A 88 12.02 -10.57 6.30
C ARG A 88 13.15 -9.99 5.46
N VAL A 89 13.90 -9.05 6.01
CA VAL A 89 15.16 -8.55 5.44
C VAL A 89 16.32 -9.19 6.19
N LEU A 90 17.26 -9.78 5.44
CA LEU A 90 18.31 -10.63 6.00
C LEU A 90 19.59 -9.88 6.39
N GLY A 91 19.68 -8.58 6.15
CA GLY A 91 20.92 -7.81 6.31
C GLY A 91 21.94 -8.16 5.21
N GLY A 92 22.75 -7.18 4.84
CA GLY A 92 23.90 -7.34 3.95
C GLY A 92 25.20 -7.42 4.74
#